data_AF-A0A812JR25-F1
#
_entry.id   AF-A0A812JR25-F1
#
_cell.length_a   1.000
_cell.length_b   1.000
_cell.length_c   1.000
_cell.angle_alpha   90.00
_cell.angle_beta   90.00
_cell.angle_gamma   90.00
#
_symmetry.space_group_name_H-M   'P 1'
#
loop_
_entity.id
_entity.type
_entity.pdbx_description
1 polymer ?
#
loop_
_entity_poly.entity_id
_entity_poly.type
_entity_poly.pdbx_seq_one_letter_code
_entity_poly.pdbx_strand_id
1 'polypeptide(L)'
;MLAVSTRPKAVIKQRLKRPSTGGGQSLLAVARNCRECGERLTALEGALHICPANFQWNFPAEAVGSAPSSEGPCRVVRLGANARKGAADSQLVELWENIQKTQLSHILELPSVEQLATRRVILLLALRGKHVIAMLSAECITAAELLPESPSPLSTTKDALRKQFRMAEALPPGKGCLLDGLMATASTCSTPSIPSTPEASVPPAPVRTPSPRARRLREPLLGISVIWTRRSERRRGLAKALVDCARQLLAPNRRVAFSQPTELGRTFAEHYIQRTKDLKENSEVLIYGA
;
A
#
# COMPACT_ATOMS: atom_id res chain seq x y z
N MET A 1 -4.25 -50.41 -31.81
CA MET A 1 -5.49 -49.60 -31.79
C MET A 1 -6.55 -50.38 -31.03
N LEU A 2 -6.86 -50.00 -29.79
CA LEU A 2 -7.84 -50.69 -28.95
C LEU A 2 -9.12 -49.86 -28.91
N ALA A 3 -10.21 -50.39 -29.47
CA ALA A 3 -11.51 -49.75 -29.52
C ALA A 3 -12.26 -49.96 -28.19
N VAL A 4 -12.42 -48.88 -27.42
CA VAL A 4 -13.23 -48.87 -26.19
C VAL A 4 -14.67 -48.55 -26.56
N SER A 5 -15.51 -49.57 -26.59
CA SER A 5 -16.96 -49.45 -26.79
C SER A 5 -17.65 -49.05 -25.49
N THR A 6 -17.97 -47.76 -25.34
CA THR A 6 -18.79 -47.26 -24.23
C THR A 6 -20.28 -47.46 -24.54
N ARG A 7 -20.93 -48.39 -23.83
CA ARG A 7 -22.39 -48.54 -23.89
C ARG A 7 -23.07 -47.41 -23.10
N PRO A 8 -24.07 -46.71 -23.67
CA PRO A 8 -24.81 -45.68 -22.96
C PRO A 8 -25.71 -46.30 -21.88
N LYS A 9 -25.57 -45.84 -20.63
CA LYS A 9 -26.49 -46.20 -19.53
C LYS A 9 -27.83 -45.51 -19.74
N ALA A 10 -28.90 -46.30 -19.73
CA ALA A 10 -30.27 -45.80 -19.80
C ALA A 10 -30.58 -44.88 -18.60
N VAL A 11 -30.95 -43.64 -18.90
CA VAL A 11 -31.40 -42.66 -17.89
C VAL A 11 -32.84 -43.02 -17.51
N ILE A 12 -32.99 -43.63 -16.33
CA ILE A 12 -34.30 -43.88 -15.72
C ILE A 12 -34.90 -42.52 -15.35
N LYS A 13 -35.87 -42.07 -16.15
CA LYS A 13 -36.69 -40.88 -15.84
C LYS A 13 -37.60 -41.20 -14.66
N GLN A 14 -37.11 -40.98 -13.44
CA GLN A 14 -37.96 -40.96 -12.26
C GLN A 14 -38.95 -39.82 -12.40
N ARG A 15 -40.21 -40.19 -12.66
CA ARG A 15 -41.36 -39.29 -12.70
C ARG A 15 -41.61 -38.84 -11.26
N LEU A 16 -41.05 -37.69 -10.89
CA LEU A 16 -41.28 -37.02 -9.61
C LEU A 16 -42.80 -36.82 -9.43
N LYS A 17 -43.40 -37.60 -8.53
CA LYS A 17 -44.77 -37.39 -8.06
C LYS A 17 -44.84 -35.98 -7.48
N ARG A 18 -45.63 -35.11 -8.10
CA ARG A 18 -45.97 -33.80 -7.52
C ARG A 18 -46.69 -34.05 -6.20
N PRO A 19 -46.14 -33.60 -5.06
CA PRO A 19 -46.87 -33.66 -3.79
C PRO A 19 -48.12 -32.80 -3.88
N SER A 20 -49.22 -33.35 -3.38
CA SER A 20 -50.55 -32.75 -3.37
C SER A 20 -50.55 -31.41 -2.62
N THR A 21 -51.15 -30.40 -3.26
CA THR A 21 -51.51 -29.10 -2.71
C THR A 21 -52.48 -29.26 -1.55
N GLY A 22 -51.96 -29.41 -0.33
CA GLY A 22 -52.75 -29.45 0.90
C GLY A 22 -52.06 -28.61 1.97
N GLY A 23 -52.66 -27.47 2.30
CA GLY A 23 -52.19 -26.55 3.34
C GLY A 23 -51.18 -25.53 2.82
N GLY A 24 -51.68 -24.40 2.30
CA GLY A 24 -50.85 -23.23 2.04
C GLY A 24 -50.25 -22.74 3.36
N GLN A 25 -49.01 -23.14 3.66
CA GLN A 25 -48.18 -22.42 4.60
C GLN A 25 -47.96 -21.04 4.00
N SER A 26 -48.77 -20.08 4.44
CA SER A 26 -48.47 -18.67 4.27
C SER A 26 -47.19 -18.42 5.05
N LEU A 27 -46.05 -18.53 4.37
CA LEU A 27 -44.80 -17.98 4.86
C LEU A 27 -45.08 -16.50 5.04
N LEU A 28 -45.40 -16.10 6.28
CA LEU A 28 -45.43 -14.72 6.69
C LEU A 28 -44.05 -14.16 6.35
N ALA A 29 -43.97 -13.50 5.19
CA ALA A 29 -42.80 -12.78 4.75
C ALA A 29 -42.69 -11.57 5.67
N VAL A 30 -42.14 -11.80 6.87
CA VAL A 30 -41.79 -10.73 7.78
C VAL A 30 -40.74 -9.91 7.06
N ALA A 31 -41.15 -8.76 6.54
CA ALA A 31 -40.22 -7.78 6.00
C ALA A 31 -39.21 -7.48 7.11
N ARG A 32 -37.94 -7.80 6.87
CA ARG A 32 -36.86 -7.55 7.83
C ARG A 32 -36.23 -6.23 7.43
N ASN A 33 -36.11 -5.31 8.38
CA ASN A 33 -35.26 -4.16 8.16
C ASN A 33 -33.80 -4.64 8.17
N CYS A 34 -33.03 -4.23 7.18
CA CYS A 34 -31.59 -4.42 7.18
C CYS A 34 -31.03 -3.78 8.45
N ARG A 35 -30.36 -4.55 9.31
CA ARG A 35 -29.82 -4.05 10.59
C ARG A 35 -28.78 -2.94 10.41
N GLU A 36 -28.23 -2.86 9.21
CA GLU A 36 -27.11 -2.01 8.83
C GLU A 36 -27.58 -0.68 8.19
N CYS A 37 -28.40 -0.72 7.12
CA CYS A 37 -28.89 0.49 6.45
C CYS A 37 -30.31 0.91 6.85
N GLY A 38 -31.03 0.09 7.62
CA GLY A 38 -32.42 0.35 7.99
C GLY A 38 -33.45 0.14 6.87
N GLU A 39 -33.01 -0.20 5.65
CA GLU A 39 -33.91 -0.43 4.51
C GLU A 39 -34.81 -1.63 4.78
N ARG A 40 -36.10 -1.51 4.43
CA ARG A 40 -37.10 -2.55 4.68
C ARG A 40 -37.08 -3.53 3.51
N LEU A 41 -36.64 -4.75 3.78
CA LEU A 41 -36.41 -5.76 2.75
C LEU A 41 -37.45 -6.86 2.84
N THR A 42 -37.97 -7.31 1.70
CA THR A 42 -38.72 -8.56 1.61
C THR A 42 -37.84 -9.76 1.95
N ALA A 43 -38.42 -10.95 2.14
CA ALA A 43 -37.64 -12.14 2.48
C ALA A 43 -36.57 -12.49 1.41
N LEU A 44 -36.93 -12.33 0.13
CA LEU A 44 -36.00 -12.58 -0.98
C LEU A 44 -34.95 -11.48 -1.10
N GLU A 45 -35.36 -10.21 -0.98
CA GLU A 45 -34.41 -9.09 -0.97
C GLU A 45 -33.46 -9.20 0.22
N GLY A 46 -33.93 -9.52 1.42
CA GLY A 46 -33.08 -9.73 2.59
C GLY A 46 -32.00 -10.80 2.39
N ALA A 47 -32.31 -11.86 1.63
CA ALA A 47 -31.34 -12.90 1.29
C ALA A 47 -30.32 -12.46 0.22
N LEU A 48 -30.69 -11.50 -0.64
CA LEU A 48 -29.86 -11.01 -1.74
C LEU A 48 -29.28 -9.60 -1.48
N HIS A 49 -29.66 -8.95 -0.38
CA HIS A 49 -29.38 -7.55 -0.13
C HIS A 49 -27.94 -7.37 0.36
N ILE A 50 -27.16 -6.77 -0.51
CA ILE A 50 -25.80 -6.34 -0.24
C ILE A 50 -25.87 -4.92 0.30
N CYS A 51 -26.01 -4.81 1.62
CA CYS A 51 -26.27 -3.54 2.28
C CYS A 51 -25.12 -2.52 2.08
N PRO A 52 -25.35 -1.38 1.40
CA PRO A 52 -24.32 -0.37 1.14
C PRO A 52 -23.77 0.25 2.44
N ALA A 53 -24.57 0.35 3.51
CA ALA A 53 -24.14 0.83 4.83
C ALA A 53 -23.12 -0.13 5.48
N ASN A 54 -23.20 -1.42 5.17
CA ASN A 54 -22.20 -2.41 5.56
C ASN A 54 -20.84 -2.16 4.87
N PHE A 55 -20.83 -1.39 3.78
CA PHE A 55 -19.62 -0.95 3.08
C PHE A 55 -19.25 0.51 3.41
N GLN A 56 -19.99 1.17 4.29
CA GLN A 56 -19.61 2.49 4.80
C GLN A 56 -18.57 2.30 5.91
N TRP A 57 -17.32 2.25 5.47
CA TRP A 57 -16.21 2.69 6.31
C TRP A 57 -16.47 4.16 6.65
N ASN A 58 -16.93 4.46 7.87
CA ASN A 58 -17.47 5.78 8.28
C ASN A 58 -16.42 6.90 8.40
N PHE A 59 -15.24 6.70 7.81
CA PHE A 59 -14.14 7.64 7.84
C PHE A 59 -13.82 8.08 6.42
N PRO A 60 -13.27 9.29 6.23
CA PRO A 60 -12.97 9.84 4.92
C PRO A 60 -11.94 8.96 4.19
N ALA A 61 -12.46 8.03 3.39
CA ALA A 61 -11.71 7.11 2.56
C ALA A 61 -12.22 7.24 1.13
N GLU A 62 -11.30 7.46 0.21
CA GLU A 62 -11.62 7.65 -1.21
C GLU A 62 -11.60 6.29 -1.91
N ALA A 63 -12.68 5.91 -2.58
CA ALA A 63 -12.68 4.70 -3.39
C ALA A 63 -11.82 4.93 -4.64
N VAL A 64 -10.76 4.13 -4.80
CA VAL A 64 -9.81 4.25 -5.92
C VAL A 64 -9.93 3.14 -6.93
N GLY A 65 -10.61 2.04 -6.59
CA GLY A 65 -10.82 0.94 -7.53
C GLY A 65 -11.51 -0.27 -6.92
N SER A 66 -11.48 -1.37 -7.66
CA SER A 66 -11.95 -2.68 -7.23
C SER A 66 -10.86 -3.73 -7.45
N ALA A 67 -10.85 -4.76 -6.60
CA ALA A 67 -9.91 -5.86 -6.67
C ALA A 67 -10.65 -7.21 -6.62
N PRO A 68 -10.15 -8.23 -7.33
CA PRO A 68 -10.75 -9.56 -7.32
C PRO A 68 -10.48 -10.27 -6.00
N SER A 69 -11.44 -11.05 -5.53
CA SER A 69 -11.34 -11.77 -4.26
C SER A 69 -12.20 -13.02 -4.25
N SER A 70 -11.95 -13.94 -3.32
CA SER A 70 -12.56 -15.27 -3.35
C SER A 70 -14.07 -15.29 -3.11
N GLU A 71 -14.58 -14.34 -2.32
CA GLU A 71 -16.02 -14.23 -1.99
C GLU A 71 -16.68 -13.02 -2.67
N GLY A 72 -16.10 -12.53 -3.77
CA GLY A 72 -16.65 -11.42 -4.57
C GLY A 72 -15.71 -10.22 -4.71
N PRO A 73 -16.15 -9.16 -5.43
CA PRO A 73 -15.33 -7.98 -5.64
C PRO A 73 -15.07 -7.25 -4.32
N CYS A 74 -13.86 -6.71 -4.18
CA CYS A 74 -13.47 -5.92 -3.02
C CYS A 74 -13.22 -4.49 -3.43
N ARG A 75 -13.62 -3.54 -2.58
CA ARG A 75 -13.41 -2.11 -2.81
C ARG A 75 -12.01 -1.75 -2.35
N VAL A 76 -11.22 -1.12 -3.21
CA VAL A 76 -9.93 -0.54 -2.82
C VAL A 76 -10.18 0.91 -2.44
N VAL A 77 -9.78 1.28 -1.23
CA VAL A 77 -9.88 2.65 -0.74
C VAL A 77 -8.52 3.21 -0.37
N ARG A 78 -8.35 4.50 -0.58
CA ARG A 78 -7.23 5.31 -0.10
C ARG A 78 -7.63 6.00 1.19
N LEU A 79 -6.79 5.85 2.22
CA LEU A 79 -6.90 6.63 3.44
C LEU A 79 -6.20 7.98 3.28
N GLY A 80 -6.93 9.06 3.54
CA GLY A 80 -6.37 10.42 3.59
C GLY A 80 -5.86 10.78 4.99
N ALA A 81 -5.27 11.97 5.14
CA ALA A 81 -4.78 12.48 6.43
C ALA A 81 -5.87 12.49 7.53
N ASN A 82 -7.13 12.66 7.16
CA ASN A 82 -8.25 12.63 8.11
C ASN A 82 -8.57 11.23 8.66
N ALA A 83 -8.02 10.16 8.08
CA ALA A 83 -8.16 8.80 8.63
C ALA A 83 -7.39 8.60 9.95
N ARG A 84 -6.52 9.55 10.31
CA ARG A 84 -5.79 9.57 11.58
C ARG A 84 -6.46 10.45 12.65
N LYS A 85 -7.80 10.59 12.58
CA LYS A 85 -8.60 11.36 13.55
C LYS A 85 -9.80 10.54 14.04
N GLY A 86 -10.09 10.64 15.33
CA GLY A 86 -11.28 10.02 15.95
C GLY A 86 -11.28 8.49 15.87
N ALA A 87 -12.46 7.90 15.71
CA ALA A 87 -12.62 6.44 15.68
C ALA A 87 -11.93 5.74 14.49
N ALA A 88 -11.58 6.50 13.43
CA ALA A 88 -10.83 5.99 12.28
C ALA A 88 -9.45 5.51 12.69
N ASP A 89 -8.82 6.33 13.52
CA ASP A 89 -7.47 6.11 13.99
C ASP A 89 -7.42 4.88 14.90
N SER A 90 -8.38 4.78 15.83
CA SER A 90 -8.49 3.62 16.73
C SER A 90 -8.64 2.30 15.95
N GLN A 91 -9.51 2.24 14.94
CA GLN A 91 -9.68 1.03 14.13
C GLN A 91 -8.43 0.72 13.30
N LEU A 92 -7.76 1.74 12.75
CA LEU A 92 -6.53 1.55 11.99
C LEU A 92 -5.39 1.05 12.88
N VAL A 93 -5.27 1.60 14.09
CA VAL A 93 -4.28 1.17 15.10
C VAL A 93 -4.56 -0.27 15.54
N GLU A 94 -5.81 -0.62 15.85
CA GLU A 94 -6.19 -1.99 16.21
C GLU A 94 -5.87 -2.98 15.07
N LEU A 95 -6.22 -2.64 13.84
CA LEU A 95 -5.88 -3.43 12.66
C LEU A 95 -4.35 -3.61 12.55
N TRP A 96 -3.60 -2.52 12.69
CA TRP A 96 -2.15 -2.54 12.60
C TRP A 96 -1.51 -3.42 13.66
N GLU A 97 -1.92 -3.28 14.92
CA GLU A 97 -1.45 -4.13 16.00
C GLU A 97 -1.75 -5.61 15.74
N ASN A 98 -2.94 -5.92 15.23
CA ASN A 98 -3.30 -7.29 14.87
C ASN A 98 -2.41 -7.84 13.75
N ILE A 99 -2.09 -7.03 12.73
CA ILE A 99 -1.17 -7.41 11.66
C ILE A 99 0.25 -7.60 12.21
N GLN A 100 0.71 -6.70 13.08
CA GLN A 100 2.02 -6.77 13.70
C GLN A 100 2.17 -8.04 14.54
N LYS A 101 1.21 -8.33 15.43
CA LYS A 101 1.19 -9.53 16.29
C LYS A 101 1.18 -10.83 15.49
N THR A 102 0.54 -10.86 14.33
CA THR A 102 0.29 -12.11 13.59
C THR A 102 1.27 -12.39 12.46
N GLN A 103 1.93 -11.37 11.89
CA GLN A 103 2.59 -11.50 10.59
C GLN A 103 3.88 -10.70 10.40
N LEU A 104 4.19 -9.70 11.24
CA LEU A 104 5.36 -8.84 11.01
C LEU A 104 6.34 -8.96 12.19
N SER A 105 7.52 -9.52 11.92
CA SER A 105 8.63 -9.61 12.86
C SER A 105 9.38 -8.29 13.06
N HIS A 106 9.12 -7.29 12.20
CA HIS A 106 9.84 -6.02 12.19
C HIS A 106 8.95 -4.86 12.60
N ILE A 107 9.56 -3.89 13.28
CA ILE A 107 8.93 -2.66 13.74
C ILE A 107 8.62 -1.81 12.51
N LEU A 108 7.42 -1.98 11.97
CA LEU A 108 6.86 -1.08 10.97
C LEU A 108 5.94 -0.11 11.70
N GLU A 109 6.18 1.18 11.49
CA GLU A 109 5.34 2.25 12.03
C GLU A 109 4.24 2.61 11.03
N LEU A 110 3.06 2.96 11.54
CA LEU A 110 2.00 3.53 10.72
C LEU A 110 2.46 4.89 10.16
N PRO A 111 2.16 5.21 8.88
CA PRO A 111 2.44 6.53 8.34
C PRO A 111 1.86 7.65 9.21
N SER A 112 2.66 8.68 9.47
CA SER A 112 2.22 9.84 10.23
C SER A 112 1.15 10.63 9.47
N VAL A 113 0.39 11.47 10.19
CA VAL A 113 -0.64 12.33 9.58
C VAL A 113 -0.01 13.27 8.53
N GLU A 114 1.18 13.78 8.84
CA GLU A 114 1.94 14.66 7.95
C GLU A 114 2.35 13.94 6.67
N GLN A 115 2.86 12.70 6.79
CA GLN A 115 3.22 11.88 5.64
C GLN A 115 2.03 11.62 4.72
N LEU A 116 0.86 11.29 5.28
CA LEU A 116 -0.37 11.12 4.50
C LEU A 116 -0.86 12.45 3.88
N ALA A 117 -0.65 13.59 4.55
CA ALA A 117 -1.03 14.90 4.04
C ALA A 117 -0.17 15.34 2.84
N THR A 118 1.12 15.00 2.82
CA THR A 118 2.02 15.34 1.70
C THR A 118 1.68 14.61 0.39
N ARG A 119 0.80 13.59 0.43
CA ARG A 119 0.50 12.68 -0.69
C ARG A 119 1.72 11.97 -1.28
N ARG A 120 2.86 11.98 -0.59
CA ARG A 120 4.02 11.16 -0.94
C ARG A 120 3.85 9.73 -0.45
N VAL A 121 3.17 9.56 0.69
CA VAL A 121 2.81 8.26 1.25
C VAL A 121 1.33 8.00 1.00
N ILE A 122 1.01 6.77 0.60
CA ILE A 122 -0.34 6.28 0.44
C ILE A 122 -0.57 5.04 1.29
N LEU A 123 -1.74 4.99 1.92
CA LEU A 123 -2.22 3.81 2.62
C LEU A 123 -3.50 3.34 1.93
N LEU A 124 -3.42 2.16 1.31
CA LEU A 124 -4.53 1.51 0.61
C LEU A 124 -5.08 0.37 1.44
N LEU A 125 -6.41 0.28 1.52
CA LEU A 125 -7.13 -0.85 2.11
C LEU A 125 -8.01 -1.51 1.06
N ALA A 126 -7.98 -2.85 1.02
CA ALA A 126 -8.99 -3.63 0.30
C ALA A 126 -10.07 -4.07 1.28
N LEU A 127 -11.30 -3.69 0.99
CA LEU A 127 -12.46 -3.85 1.84
C LEU A 127 -13.48 -4.80 1.23
N ARG A 128 -14.00 -5.70 2.06
CA ARG A 128 -15.21 -6.49 1.77
C ARG A 128 -16.22 -6.24 2.89
N GLY A 129 -17.26 -5.45 2.60
CA GLY A 129 -18.11 -4.90 3.65
C GLY A 129 -17.28 -4.07 4.63
N LYS A 130 -17.34 -4.45 5.91
CA LYS A 130 -16.59 -3.85 7.02
C LYS A 130 -15.22 -4.49 7.27
N HIS A 131 -14.86 -5.53 6.53
CA HIS A 131 -13.63 -6.25 6.78
C HIS A 131 -12.49 -5.72 5.92
N VAL A 132 -11.38 -5.33 6.55
CA VAL A 132 -10.10 -5.20 5.84
C VAL A 132 -9.58 -6.60 5.54
N ILE A 133 -9.40 -6.89 4.26
CA ILE A 133 -8.84 -8.17 3.80
C ILE A 133 -7.43 -8.04 3.27
N ALA A 134 -7.01 -6.82 2.89
CA ALA A 134 -5.64 -6.52 2.53
C ALA A 134 -5.32 -5.04 2.80
N MET A 135 -4.05 -4.75 3.00
CA MET A 135 -3.53 -3.42 3.28
C MET A 135 -2.19 -3.24 2.57
N LEU A 136 -1.95 -2.05 2.03
CA LEU A 136 -0.69 -1.68 1.42
C LEU A 136 -0.30 -0.27 1.85
N SER A 137 0.93 -0.11 2.33
CA SER A 137 1.58 1.18 2.55
C SER A 137 2.67 1.35 1.50
N ALA A 138 2.65 2.47 0.80
CA ALA A 138 3.65 2.79 -0.21
C ALA A 138 4.02 4.26 -0.18
N GLU A 139 5.25 4.56 -0.60
CA GLU A 139 5.79 5.91 -0.67
C GLU A 139 6.37 6.17 -2.07
N CYS A 140 6.27 7.42 -2.52
CA CYS A 140 6.93 7.90 -3.72
C CYS A 140 8.28 8.49 -3.34
N ILE A 141 9.35 7.78 -3.66
CA ILE A 141 10.73 8.19 -3.43
C ILE A 141 11.21 8.98 -4.64
N THR A 142 11.65 10.21 -4.44
CA THR A 142 12.16 11.05 -5.52
C THR A 142 13.66 10.84 -5.73
N ALA A 143 14.14 11.12 -6.94
CA ALA A 143 15.57 11.02 -7.26
C ALA A 143 16.48 11.87 -6.36
N ALA A 144 15.97 13.01 -5.90
CA ALA A 144 16.69 13.88 -4.98
C ALA A 144 16.98 13.20 -3.64
N GLU A 145 16.10 12.28 -3.20
CA GLU A 145 16.27 11.54 -1.94
C GLU A 145 17.21 10.33 -2.09
N LEU A 146 17.43 9.84 -3.31
CA LEU A 146 18.33 8.72 -3.58
C LEU A 146 19.79 9.14 -3.75
N LEU A 147 20.02 10.39 -4.14
CA LEU A 147 21.37 10.93 -4.20
C LEU A 147 21.78 11.26 -2.77
N PRO A 148 22.83 10.65 -2.22
CA PRO A 148 23.37 11.10 -0.94
C PRO A 148 23.68 12.57 -1.12
N GLU A 149 23.01 13.44 -0.35
CA GLU A 149 23.37 14.86 -0.32
C GLU A 149 24.87 14.90 -0.11
N SER A 150 25.60 15.43 -1.10
CA SER A 150 27.04 15.61 -0.97
C SER A 150 27.25 16.28 0.38
N PRO A 151 28.09 15.72 1.28
CA PRO A 151 28.20 16.20 2.65
C PRO A 151 28.51 17.68 2.58
N SER A 152 27.49 18.49 2.85
CA SER A 152 27.65 19.94 2.88
C SER A 152 28.54 20.18 4.09
N PRO A 153 29.72 20.81 3.95
CA PRO A 153 30.75 20.82 5.00
C PRO A 153 30.37 21.60 6.27
N LEU A 154 29.10 21.97 6.47
CA LEU A 154 28.66 22.91 7.51
C LEU A 154 27.36 22.54 8.27
N SER A 155 26.75 21.36 8.10
CA SER A 155 25.57 21.00 8.91
C SER A 155 25.90 20.00 10.02
N THR A 156 26.32 20.51 11.17
CA THR A 156 26.26 19.78 12.45
C THR A 156 24.81 19.71 12.92
N THR A 157 24.07 18.68 12.51
CA THR A 157 22.81 18.32 13.19
C THR A 157 22.53 16.82 13.02
N LYS A 158 22.39 16.15 14.17
CA LYS A 158 22.26 14.70 14.42
C LYS A 158 21.08 13.99 13.73
N ASP A 159 20.35 14.64 12.81
CA ASP A 159 19.09 14.13 12.26
C ASP A 159 19.20 13.46 10.88
N ALA A 160 20.31 13.63 10.15
CA ALA A 160 20.46 13.05 8.81
C ALA A 160 20.70 11.53 8.82
N LEU A 161 21.32 10.98 9.87
CA LEU A 161 21.70 9.56 9.94
C LEU A 161 20.67 8.64 10.63
N ARG A 162 19.60 9.19 11.24
CA ARG A 162 18.45 8.37 11.70
C ARG A 162 17.57 7.87 10.55
N LYS A 163 17.72 8.43 9.34
CA LYS A 163 16.90 8.11 8.16
C LYS A 163 17.41 6.97 7.28
N GLN A 164 18.60 6.40 7.54
CA GLN A 164 19.15 5.40 6.62
C GLN A 164 18.88 3.95 7.02
N PHE A 165 19.16 3.45 8.22
CA PHE A 165 18.94 2.03 8.52
C PHE A 165 18.84 1.82 10.04
N ARG A 166 17.65 1.47 10.57
CA ARG A 166 17.56 0.84 11.89
C ARG A 166 17.56 -0.68 11.71
N MET A 167 18.73 -1.29 11.88
CA MET A 167 18.84 -2.66 12.37
C MET A 167 19.19 -2.63 13.86
N ALA A 168 18.45 -3.46 14.61
CA ALA A 168 18.82 -4.21 15.82
C ALA A 168 19.36 -3.49 17.09
N GLU A 169 18.67 -3.81 18.20
CA GLU A 169 19.13 -3.92 19.60
C GLU A 169 19.79 -2.74 20.32
N ALA A 170 19.06 -2.15 21.28
CA ALA A 170 19.38 -2.23 22.73
C ALA A 170 18.49 -1.28 23.57
N LEU A 171 17.98 -1.81 24.69
CA LEU A 171 17.51 -1.10 25.90
C LEU A 171 18.14 -1.87 27.10
N PRO A 172 18.24 -1.33 28.33
CA PRO A 172 18.31 0.06 28.84
C PRO A 172 19.45 0.17 29.90
N PRO A 173 19.39 1.00 30.97
CA PRO A 173 19.11 2.44 31.11
C PRO A 173 20.34 3.19 31.68
N GLY A 174 20.52 4.47 31.34
CA GLY A 174 21.61 5.29 31.88
C GLY A 174 21.14 6.68 32.26
N LYS A 175 21.12 6.94 33.57
CA LYS A 175 20.88 8.23 34.23
C LYS A 175 21.83 9.32 33.72
N GLY A 176 21.38 10.57 33.81
CA GLY A 176 22.28 11.66 34.20
C GLY A 176 22.26 12.93 33.34
N CYS A 177 22.10 14.04 34.05
CA CYS A 177 22.64 15.37 33.76
C CYS A 177 21.78 16.33 32.92
N LEU A 178 20.96 17.05 33.70
CA LEU A 178 20.66 18.47 33.54
C LEU A 178 21.95 19.27 33.27
N LEU A 179 21.98 20.07 32.21
CA LEU A 179 23.01 21.08 31.95
C LEU A 179 22.31 22.36 31.50
N ASP A 180 22.23 23.30 32.44
CA ASP A 180 22.07 24.72 32.18
C ASP A 180 23.42 25.28 31.69
N GLY A 181 23.39 26.15 30.68
CA GLY A 181 24.62 26.72 30.12
C GLY A 181 24.36 27.81 29.08
N LEU A 182 24.17 29.02 29.57
CA LEU A 182 24.03 30.30 28.88
C LEU A 182 25.16 30.62 27.88
N MET A 183 24.76 31.39 26.84
CA MET A 183 25.48 32.49 26.16
C MET A 183 26.82 32.21 25.44
N ALA A 184 26.81 32.41 24.12
CA ALA A 184 27.95 33.04 23.43
C ALA A 184 27.47 33.85 22.22
N THR A 185 28.05 35.04 22.13
CA THR A 185 27.73 36.19 21.30
C THR A 185 28.22 36.07 19.84
N ALA A 186 27.62 36.91 19.00
CA ALA A 186 27.93 37.12 17.60
C ALA A 186 29.43 37.33 17.30
N SER A 187 29.87 36.78 16.17
CA SER A 187 31.15 37.11 15.53
C SER A 187 30.88 37.40 14.05
N THR A 188 30.97 38.68 13.70
CA THR A 188 30.98 39.20 12.34
C THR A 188 32.32 38.88 11.68
N CYS A 189 32.30 38.06 10.63
CA CYS A 189 33.46 37.84 9.76
C CYS A 189 33.34 38.65 8.48
N SER A 190 34.37 39.44 8.24
CA SER A 190 34.58 40.39 7.16
C SER A 190 34.61 39.73 5.77
N THR A 191 34.01 40.44 4.82
CA THR A 191 34.03 40.19 3.38
C THR A 191 35.44 40.40 2.79
N PRO A 192 36.05 39.42 2.13
CA PRO A 192 37.23 39.67 1.29
C PRO A 192 36.82 40.08 -0.13
N SER A 193 37.28 41.25 -0.55
CA SER A 193 37.18 41.78 -1.91
C SER A 193 38.04 40.96 -2.87
N ILE A 194 37.43 40.35 -3.88
CA ILE A 194 38.12 39.59 -4.92
C ILE A 194 38.53 40.55 -6.04
N PRO A 195 39.80 40.55 -6.49
CA PRO A 195 40.25 41.34 -7.64
C PRO A 195 39.76 40.73 -8.97
N SER A 196 39.27 41.61 -9.84
CA SER A 196 38.73 41.34 -11.16
C SER A 196 39.84 40.92 -12.14
N THR A 197 39.81 39.65 -12.56
CA THR A 197 40.69 39.14 -13.63
C THR A 197 39.97 39.25 -14.99
N PRO A 198 40.63 39.78 -16.04
CA PRO A 198 40.00 39.97 -17.35
C PRO A 198 39.67 38.64 -18.04
N GLU A 199 38.42 38.62 -18.51
CA GLU A 199 37.65 37.55 -19.14
C GLU A 199 38.26 37.13 -20.48
N ALA A 200 39.11 36.10 -20.47
CA ALA A 200 39.52 35.41 -21.68
C ALA A 200 38.37 34.51 -22.15
N SER A 201 37.89 34.77 -23.37
CA SER A 201 36.79 34.06 -24.03
C SER A 201 37.05 32.55 -24.14
N VAL A 202 36.49 31.78 -23.21
CA VAL A 202 36.54 30.31 -23.21
C VAL A 202 35.53 29.79 -24.26
N PRO A 203 35.94 28.94 -25.22
CA PRO A 203 35.02 28.35 -26.18
C PRO A 203 33.97 27.49 -25.45
N PRO A 204 32.69 27.49 -25.90
CA PRO A 204 31.61 26.79 -25.23
C PRO A 204 31.93 25.29 -25.19
N ALA A 205 32.11 24.76 -23.98
CA ALA A 205 32.36 23.35 -23.77
C ALA A 205 31.24 22.50 -24.38
N PRO A 206 31.55 21.35 -25.00
CA PRO A 206 30.55 20.51 -25.63
C PRO A 206 29.51 20.08 -24.59
N VAL A 207 28.23 20.42 -24.87
CA VAL A 207 27.08 20.05 -24.04
C VAL A 207 27.05 18.54 -23.90
N ARG A 208 27.53 18.04 -22.75
CA ARG A 208 27.52 16.61 -22.43
C ARG A 208 26.07 16.16 -22.29
N THR A 209 25.53 15.50 -23.32
CA THR A 209 24.26 14.79 -23.20
C THR A 209 24.36 13.79 -22.04
N PRO A 210 23.50 13.89 -21.02
CA PRO A 210 23.58 13.02 -19.86
C PRO A 210 23.40 11.57 -20.29
N SER A 211 24.32 10.72 -19.84
CA SER A 211 24.29 9.27 -20.09
C SER A 211 22.89 8.70 -19.82
N PRO A 212 22.40 7.75 -20.64
CA PRO A 212 21.10 7.12 -20.41
C PRO A 212 20.97 6.47 -19.02
N ARG A 213 22.08 6.11 -18.35
CA ARG A 213 22.07 5.68 -16.95
C ARG A 213 21.72 6.81 -15.97
N ALA A 214 22.22 8.02 -16.21
CA ALA A 214 21.92 9.19 -15.38
C ALA A 214 20.46 9.65 -15.51
N ARG A 215 19.82 9.41 -16.67
CA ARG A 215 18.38 9.67 -16.86
C ARG A 215 17.51 8.75 -16.03
N ARG A 216 17.89 7.46 -15.92
CA ARG A 216 17.13 6.49 -15.11
C ARG A 216 17.10 6.87 -13.64
N LEU A 217 18.18 7.41 -13.07
CA LEU A 217 18.19 7.80 -11.66
C LEU A 217 17.24 8.97 -11.32
N ARG A 218 16.71 9.69 -12.31
CA ARG A 218 15.81 10.83 -12.09
C ARG A 218 14.34 10.45 -11.92
N GLU A 219 13.97 9.22 -12.20
CA GLU A 219 12.58 8.81 -12.14
C GLU A 219 12.18 8.40 -10.72
N PRO A 220 11.08 8.95 -10.17
CA PRO A 220 10.59 8.57 -8.86
C PRO A 220 10.30 7.08 -8.80
N LEU A 221 10.59 6.47 -7.66
CA LEU A 221 10.37 5.06 -7.36
C LEU A 221 9.16 4.92 -6.45
N LEU A 222 8.31 3.94 -6.70
CA LEU A 222 7.26 3.54 -5.76
C LEU A 222 7.85 2.54 -4.76
N GLY A 223 8.19 2.99 -3.56
CA GLY A 223 8.62 2.14 -2.46
C GLY A 223 7.43 1.49 -1.75
N ILE A 224 7.31 0.17 -1.80
CA ILE A 224 6.37 -0.60 -1.01
C ILE A 224 7.01 -0.90 0.34
N SER A 225 6.53 -0.25 1.39
CA SER A 225 7.01 -0.45 2.76
C SER A 225 6.29 -1.63 3.43
N VAL A 226 4.97 -1.75 3.22
CA VAL A 226 4.17 -2.82 3.80
C VAL A 226 3.15 -3.32 2.79
N ILE A 227 3.06 -4.64 2.65
CA ILE A 227 1.95 -5.29 1.97
C ILE A 227 1.47 -6.47 2.79
N TRP A 228 0.17 -6.46 3.11
CA TRP A 228 -0.47 -7.51 3.89
C TRP A 228 -1.74 -7.98 3.17
N THR A 229 -1.98 -9.28 3.23
CA THR A 229 -3.20 -9.91 2.72
C THR A 229 -3.62 -11.02 3.65
N ARG A 230 -4.91 -11.01 4.04
CA ARG A 230 -5.54 -12.06 4.85
C ARG A 230 -5.27 -13.42 4.24
N ARG A 231 -4.96 -14.41 5.07
CA ARG A 231 -4.50 -15.74 4.61
C ARG A 231 -5.44 -16.40 3.61
N SER A 232 -6.76 -16.30 3.81
CA SER A 232 -7.79 -16.85 2.91
C SER A 232 -7.84 -16.18 1.54
N GLU A 233 -7.29 -14.96 1.41
CA GLU A 233 -7.34 -14.16 0.19
C GLU A 233 -5.99 -14.09 -0.55
N ARG A 234 -4.98 -14.81 -0.07
CA ARG A 234 -3.68 -14.89 -0.74
C ARG A 234 -3.80 -15.61 -2.07
N ARG A 235 -2.91 -15.26 -3.01
CA ARG A 235 -2.86 -15.82 -4.37
C ARG A 235 -4.15 -15.58 -5.20
N ARG A 236 -5.02 -14.66 -4.78
CA ARG A 236 -6.22 -14.24 -5.52
C ARG A 236 -6.03 -12.98 -6.37
N GLY A 237 -4.83 -12.41 -6.38
CA GLY A 237 -4.50 -11.20 -7.14
C GLY A 237 -4.74 -9.89 -6.39
N LEU A 238 -5.21 -9.91 -5.14
CA LEU A 238 -5.40 -8.70 -4.32
C LEU A 238 -4.11 -7.88 -4.16
N ALA A 239 -3.01 -8.53 -3.78
CA ALA A 239 -1.72 -7.86 -3.62
C ALA A 239 -1.28 -7.16 -4.92
N LYS A 240 -1.44 -7.83 -6.07
CA LYS A 240 -1.18 -7.24 -7.38
C LYS A 240 -2.06 -6.02 -7.64
N ALA A 241 -3.37 -6.14 -7.41
CA ALA A 241 -4.32 -5.05 -7.62
C ALA A 241 -4.01 -3.83 -6.74
N LEU A 242 -3.59 -4.04 -5.49
CA LEU A 242 -3.16 -2.96 -4.60
C LEU A 242 -1.91 -2.25 -5.11
N VAL A 243 -0.88 -2.99 -5.55
CA VAL A 243 0.34 -2.39 -6.12
C VAL A 243 0.02 -1.64 -7.41
N ASP A 244 -0.83 -2.20 -8.27
CA ASP A 244 -1.27 -1.55 -9.52
C ASP A 244 -2.01 -0.23 -9.22
N CYS A 245 -2.91 -0.23 -8.23
CA CYS A 245 -3.59 0.99 -7.77
C CYS A 245 -2.60 2.02 -7.21
N ALA A 246 -1.66 1.60 -6.36
CA ALA A 246 -0.65 2.49 -5.81
C ALA A 246 0.23 3.10 -6.92
N ARG A 247 0.58 2.31 -7.94
CA ARG A 247 1.33 2.77 -9.12
C ARG A 247 0.54 3.80 -9.92
N GLN A 248 -0.75 3.58 -10.16
CA GLN A 248 -1.60 4.55 -10.85
C GLN A 248 -1.72 5.87 -10.09
N LEU A 249 -1.75 5.83 -8.75
CA LEU A 249 -2.00 7.01 -7.91
C LEU A 249 -0.75 7.84 -7.61
N LEU A 250 0.38 7.19 -7.30
CA LEU A 250 1.61 7.89 -6.89
C LEU A 250 2.63 8.04 -8.02
N ALA A 251 2.70 7.06 -8.92
CA ALA A 251 3.88 6.89 -9.75
C ALA A 251 3.53 6.16 -11.07
N PRO A 252 2.72 6.77 -11.96
CA PRO A 252 2.33 6.13 -13.21
C PRO A 252 3.56 5.90 -14.09
N ASN A 253 3.69 4.68 -14.63
CA ASN A 253 4.83 4.20 -15.43
C ASN A 253 6.17 4.17 -14.69
N ARG A 254 6.15 4.17 -13.35
CA ARG A 254 7.37 4.18 -12.55
C ARG A 254 7.75 2.78 -12.06
N ARG A 255 9.01 2.70 -11.66
CA ARG A 255 9.65 1.53 -11.07
C ARG A 255 9.12 1.31 -9.65
N VAL A 256 9.00 0.04 -9.28
CA VAL A 256 8.53 -0.36 -7.94
C VAL A 256 9.71 -0.90 -7.14
N ALA A 257 9.80 -0.55 -5.87
CA ALA A 257 10.80 -1.09 -4.96
C ALA A 257 10.09 -1.78 -3.80
N PHE A 258 10.60 -2.93 -3.34
CA PHE A 258 10.08 -3.61 -2.16
C PHE A 258 11.10 -3.53 -1.03
N SER A 259 10.70 -2.96 0.11
CA SER A 259 11.55 -2.83 1.30
C SER A 259 11.46 -4.08 2.17
N GLN A 260 12.59 -4.77 2.37
CA GLN A 260 12.71 -5.92 3.29
C GLN A 260 11.61 -6.98 3.09
N PRO A 261 11.41 -7.51 1.86
CA PRO A 261 10.35 -8.47 1.64
C PRO A 261 10.60 -9.75 2.43
N THR A 262 9.55 -10.26 3.08
CA THR A 262 9.53 -11.63 3.59
C THR A 262 9.74 -12.64 2.45
N GLU A 263 10.01 -13.90 2.75
CA GLU A 263 10.17 -14.94 1.70
C GLU A 263 8.97 -14.98 0.74
N LEU A 264 7.74 -14.95 1.28
CA LEU A 264 6.51 -14.85 0.47
C LEU A 264 6.43 -13.53 -0.30
N GLY A 265 6.89 -12.42 0.30
CA GLY A 265 6.96 -11.11 -0.35
C GLY A 265 7.95 -11.09 -1.52
N ARG A 266 9.08 -11.80 -1.40
CA ARG A 266 10.10 -11.93 -2.45
C ARG A 266 9.55 -12.70 -3.64
N THR A 267 8.94 -13.87 -3.40
CA THR A 267 8.26 -14.64 -4.45
C THR A 267 7.16 -13.82 -5.13
N PHE A 268 6.39 -13.05 -4.36
CA PHE A 268 5.39 -12.14 -4.93
C PHE A 268 6.03 -11.06 -5.80
N ALA A 269 7.09 -10.39 -5.33
CA ALA A 269 7.79 -9.35 -6.07
C ALA A 269 8.34 -9.91 -7.39
N GLU A 270 9.04 -11.05 -7.37
CA GLU A 270 9.57 -11.72 -8.58
C GLU A 270 8.47 -12.03 -9.60
N HIS A 271 7.35 -12.61 -9.16
CA HIS A 271 6.21 -12.86 -10.05
C HIS A 271 5.56 -11.58 -10.58
N TYR A 272 5.49 -10.53 -9.75
CA TYR A 272 4.97 -9.24 -10.17
C TYR A 272 5.84 -8.63 -11.28
N ILE A 273 7.17 -8.71 -11.14
CA ILE A 273 8.15 -8.25 -12.13
C ILE A 273 8.03 -9.00 -13.44
N GLN A 274 7.97 -10.33 -13.36
CA GLN A 274 7.92 -11.14 -14.57
C GLN A 274 6.70 -10.79 -15.41
N ARG A 275 5.55 -10.59 -14.75
CA ARG A 275 4.29 -10.26 -15.42
C ARG A 275 4.25 -8.83 -15.99
N THR A 276 4.94 -7.87 -15.38
CA THR A 276 4.98 -6.49 -15.90
C THR A 276 5.91 -6.37 -17.10
N LYS A 277 6.99 -7.16 -17.17
CA LYS A 277 7.86 -7.23 -18.36
C LYS A 277 7.12 -7.68 -19.62
N ASP A 278 6.23 -8.67 -19.49
CA ASP A 278 5.44 -9.18 -20.61
C ASP A 278 4.52 -8.11 -21.21
N LEU A 279 4.12 -7.11 -20.41
CA LEU A 279 3.26 -6.01 -20.85
C LEU A 279 4.01 -4.89 -21.58
N LYS A 280 5.32 -5.06 -21.88
CA LYS A 280 6.20 -4.04 -22.50
C LYS A 280 6.26 -2.71 -21.74
N GLU A 281 5.82 -2.67 -20.49
CA GLU A 281 6.02 -1.52 -19.64
C GLU A 281 7.49 -1.54 -19.19
N ASN A 282 8.19 -0.41 -19.31
CA ASN A 282 9.58 -0.23 -18.83
C ASN A 282 9.67 -0.20 -17.29
N SER A 283 9.04 -1.15 -16.63
CA SER A 283 8.99 -1.30 -15.18
C SER A 283 10.20 -2.12 -14.72
N GLU A 284 11.26 -1.45 -14.31
CA GLU A 284 12.32 -2.06 -13.52
C GLU A 284 11.86 -2.10 -12.05
N VAL A 285 12.17 -3.19 -11.34
CA VAL A 285 11.78 -3.36 -9.96
C VAL A 285 13.00 -3.75 -9.16
N LEU A 286 13.13 -3.13 -7.99
CA LEU A 286 14.30 -3.24 -7.13
C LEU A 286 13.88 -3.90 -5.82
N ILE A 287 14.63 -4.92 -5.40
CA ILE A 287 14.42 -5.60 -4.12
C ILE A 287 15.59 -5.22 -3.21
N TYR A 288 15.29 -4.59 -2.08
CA TYR A 288 16.30 -4.15 -1.12
C TYR A 288 16.23 -4.99 0.17
N GLY A 289 17.40 -5.43 0.66
CA GLY A 289 17.55 -6.10 1.97
C GLY A 289 17.36 -7.62 1.94
N ALA A 290 18.23 -8.34 1.24
CA ALA A 290 18.41 -9.78 1.43
C ALA A 290 19.58 -10.03 2.39
#